data_AF-A0A9K3NV87-F1
#
_entry.id   AF-A0A9K3NV87-F1
#
_cell.length_a   1.000
_cell.length_b   1.000
_cell.length_c   1.000
_cell.angle_alpha   90.00
_cell.angle_beta   90.00
_cell.angle_gamma   90.00
#
_symmetry.space_group_name_H-M   'P 1'
#
loop_
_entity.id
_entity.type
_entity.pdbx_description
1 polymer ?
#
loop_
_entity_poly.entity_id
_entity_poly.type
_entity_poly.pdbx_seq_one_letter_code
_entity_poly.pdbx_strand_id
1 'polypeptide(L)'
;MKKFYRFRQEINNLKVENATLAKEKAAAEAAAKEAETHRAVEARIEVQARETILGDVNQRLEEAEMRARQVAEERDGLATSNAQLVDDRAWMREFGVANVANAILDAPENTTAVVNVIDRTREAGFKAGYNECLKYVNALSLKKFTDERCALRGIDTDATFTTVTEAYKNLILPALAQIVECLEADDYVDRLCAFF
;
A
#
# COMPACT_ATOMS: atom_id res chain seq x y z
N MET A 1 -44.92 102.53 38.53
CA MET A 1 -43.44 102.40 38.37
C MET A 1 -42.84 101.06 38.83
N LYS A 2 -43.22 100.46 39.98
CA LYS A 2 -42.62 99.19 40.48
C LYS A 2 -42.76 97.96 39.55
N LYS A 3 -43.85 97.83 38.78
CA LYS A 3 -44.08 96.69 37.86
C LYS A 3 -43.11 96.66 36.67
N PHE A 4 -42.70 97.84 36.15
CA PHE A 4 -41.82 97.94 34.98
C PHE A 4 -40.37 97.57 35.32
N TYR A 5 -39.91 97.91 36.53
CA TYR A 5 -38.59 97.50 37.03
C TYR A 5 -38.50 95.98 37.26
N ARG A 6 -39.55 95.38 37.83
CA ARG A 6 -39.61 93.92 38.03
C ARG A 6 -39.60 93.17 36.69
N PHE A 7 -40.39 93.64 35.71
CA PHE A 7 -40.41 93.07 34.36
C PHE A 7 -39.06 93.18 33.64
N ARG A 8 -38.36 94.32 33.78
CA ARG A 8 -37.01 94.50 33.23
C ARG A 8 -35.96 93.61 33.90
N GLN A 9 -36.11 93.34 35.20
CA GLN A 9 -35.27 92.40 35.94
C GLN A 9 -35.52 90.95 35.49
N GLU A 10 -36.78 90.57 35.31
CA GLU A 10 -37.18 89.25 34.76
C GLU A 10 -36.65 89.05 33.34
N ILE A 11 -36.73 90.06 32.45
CA ILE A 11 -36.14 90.00 31.11
C ILE A 11 -34.63 89.79 31.16
N ASN A 12 -33.92 90.48 32.08
CA ASN A 12 -32.48 90.31 32.22
C ASN A 12 -32.12 88.93 32.78
N ASN A 13 -32.89 88.41 33.74
CA ASN A 13 -32.70 87.06 34.26
C ASN A 13 -32.92 86.00 33.17
N LEU A 14 -34.01 86.11 32.40
CA LEU A 14 -34.30 85.22 31.27
C LEU A 14 -33.23 85.31 30.17
N LYS A 15 -32.61 86.48 29.95
CA LYS A 15 -31.49 86.62 29.02
C LYS A 15 -30.24 85.89 29.51
N VAL A 16 -29.93 85.99 30.80
CA VAL A 16 -28.80 85.27 31.40
C VAL A 16 -29.06 83.76 31.35
N GLU A 17 -30.27 83.33 31.70
CA GLU A 17 -30.69 81.92 31.68
C GLU A 17 -30.68 81.33 30.26
N ASN A 18 -31.16 82.08 29.26
CA ASN A 18 -31.04 81.66 27.86
C ASN A 18 -29.58 81.58 27.39
N ALA A 19 -28.71 82.48 27.86
CA ALA A 19 -27.29 82.43 27.52
C ALA A 19 -26.58 81.23 28.17
N THR A 20 -26.95 80.87 29.40
CA THR A 20 -26.43 79.66 30.07
C THR A 20 -26.95 78.39 29.40
N LEU A 21 -28.24 78.32 29.08
CA LEU A 21 -28.84 77.18 28.37
C LEU A 21 -28.25 77.00 26.97
N ALA A 22 -27.97 78.10 26.24
CA ALA A 22 -27.30 78.02 24.95
C ALA A 22 -25.88 77.44 25.06
N LYS A 23 -25.15 77.80 26.13
CA LYS A 23 -23.80 77.27 26.39
C LYS A 23 -23.83 75.80 26.81
N GLU A 24 -24.77 75.41 27.66
CA GLU A 24 -24.98 74.01 28.07
C GLU A 24 -25.41 73.14 26.89
N LYS A 25 -26.32 73.64 26.04
CA LYS A 25 -26.73 72.96 24.81
C LYS A 25 -25.54 72.75 23.86
N ALA A 26 -24.72 73.78 23.65
CA ALA A 26 -23.53 73.66 22.82
C ALA A 26 -22.51 72.66 23.38
N ALA A 27 -22.34 72.61 24.71
CA ALA A 27 -21.47 71.63 25.37
C ALA A 27 -22.03 70.19 25.26
N ALA A 28 -23.35 70.02 25.42
CA ALA A 28 -24.01 68.73 25.26
C ALA A 28 -23.94 68.21 23.81
N GLU A 29 -24.13 69.08 22.82
CA GLU A 29 -23.99 68.73 21.40
C GLU A 29 -22.54 68.37 21.04
N ALA A 30 -21.55 69.07 21.60
CA ALA A 30 -20.14 68.73 21.43
C ALA A 30 -19.79 67.36 22.04
N ALA A 31 -20.26 67.09 23.26
CA ALA A 31 -20.05 65.80 23.94
C ALA A 31 -20.76 64.64 23.21
N ALA A 32 -21.97 64.86 22.69
CA ALA A 32 -22.70 63.87 21.90
C ALA A 32 -21.95 63.53 20.61
N LYS A 33 -21.43 64.55 19.91
CA LYS A 33 -20.64 64.36 18.68
C LYS A 33 -19.34 63.61 18.95
N GLU A 34 -18.66 63.92 20.06
CA GLU A 34 -17.43 63.22 20.47
C GLU A 34 -17.71 61.74 20.78
N ALA A 35 -18.77 61.44 21.53
CA ALA A 35 -19.19 60.07 21.82
C ALA A 35 -19.57 59.28 20.55
N GLU A 36 -20.24 59.93 19.58
CA GLU A 36 -20.54 59.34 18.28
C GLU A 36 -19.26 59.03 17.49
N THR A 37 -18.29 59.96 17.48
CA THR A 37 -17.00 59.72 16.82
C THR A 37 -16.22 58.58 17.47
N HIS A 38 -16.21 58.48 18.81
CA HIS A 38 -15.54 57.40 19.52
C HIS A 38 -16.14 56.04 19.17
N ARG A 39 -17.48 55.93 19.21
CA ARG A 39 -18.19 54.70 18.83
C ARG A 39 -17.93 54.32 17.37
N ALA A 40 -17.88 55.29 16.46
CA ALA A 40 -17.57 55.03 15.05
C ALA A 40 -16.13 54.53 14.86
N VAL A 41 -15.17 55.01 15.66
CA VAL A 41 -13.78 54.54 15.64
C VAL A 41 -13.67 53.12 16.20
N GLU A 42 -14.31 52.83 17.33
CA GLU A 42 -14.34 51.47 17.92
C GLU A 42 -14.95 50.45 16.95
N ALA A 43 -16.09 50.77 16.33
CA ALA A 43 -16.72 49.91 15.34
C ALA A 43 -15.81 49.68 14.12
N ARG A 44 -15.06 50.70 13.67
CA ARG A 44 -14.08 50.53 12.59
C ARG A 44 -12.93 49.60 12.96
N ILE A 45 -12.40 49.72 14.18
CA ILE A 45 -11.32 48.84 14.66
C ILE A 45 -11.82 47.40 14.75
N GLU A 46 -13.03 47.19 15.27
CA GLU A 46 -13.64 45.87 15.35
C GLU A 46 -13.88 45.25 13.96
N VAL A 47 -14.38 46.04 13.00
CA VAL A 47 -14.54 45.59 11.61
C VAL A 47 -13.20 45.22 11.00
N GLN A 48 -12.17 46.05 11.17
CA GLN A 48 -10.83 45.78 10.62
C GLN A 48 -10.19 44.53 11.25
N ALA A 49 -10.40 44.29 12.55
CA ALA A 49 -9.96 43.08 13.22
C ALA A 49 -10.69 41.84 12.68
N ARG A 50 -12.00 41.93 12.45
CA ARG A 50 -12.81 40.86 11.87
C ARG A 50 -12.40 40.57 10.41
N GLU A 51 -12.15 41.59 9.61
CA GLU A 51 -11.65 41.45 8.23
C GLU A 51 -10.31 40.70 8.20
N THR A 52 -9.40 41.02 9.12
CA THR A 52 -8.11 40.32 9.25
C THR A 52 -8.31 38.85 9.61
N ILE A 53 -9.18 38.54 10.56
CA ILE A 53 -9.51 37.15 10.96
C ILE A 53 -10.16 36.40 9.80
N LEU A 54 -11.10 37.02 9.09
CA LEU A 54 -11.75 36.41 7.93
C LEU A 54 -10.75 36.09 6.81
N GLY A 55 -9.76 36.96 6.59
CA GLY A 55 -8.66 36.70 5.66
C GLY A 55 -7.85 35.46 6.03
N ASP A 56 -7.43 35.35 7.29
CA ASP A 56 -6.69 34.17 7.81
C ASP A 56 -7.53 32.88 7.70
N VAL A 57 -8.81 32.94 8.11
CA VAL A 57 -9.72 31.81 8.04
C VAL A 57 -9.93 31.37 6.59
N ASN A 58 -10.08 32.31 5.66
CA ASN A 58 -10.25 32.00 4.25
C ASN A 58 -9.00 31.32 3.66
N GLN A 59 -7.81 31.84 3.97
CA GLN A 59 -6.56 31.22 3.54
C GLN A 59 -6.44 29.78 4.08
N ARG A 60 -6.70 29.58 5.38
CA ARG A 60 -6.63 28.25 6.00
C ARG A 60 -7.68 27.29 5.44
N LEU A 61 -8.85 27.80 5.05
CA LEU A 61 -9.89 27.03 4.38
C LEU A 61 -9.41 26.57 3.00
N GLU A 62 -8.85 27.47 2.19
CA GLU A 62 -8.29 27.13 0.87
C GLU A 62 -7.17 26.08 0.98
N GLU A 63 -6.25 26.24 1.94
CA GLU A 63 -5.20 25.25 2.22
C GLU A 63 -5.76 23.89 2.69
N ALA A 64 -6.82 23.90 3.49
CA ALA A 64 -7.49 22.68 3.92
C ALA A 64 -8.21 21.98 2.75
N GLU A 65 -8.86 22.74 1.87
CA GLU A 65 -9.52 22.20 0.68
C GLU A 65 -8.52 21.59 -0.30
N MET A 66 -7.38 22.25 -0.55
CA MET A 66 -6.32 21.68 -1.40
C MET A 66 -5.78 20.37 -0.82
N ARG A 67 -5.50 20.33 0.48
CA ARG A 67 -5.06 19.09 1.16
C ARG A 67 -6.12 18.00 1.09
N ALA A 68 -7.40 18.33 1.27
CA ALA A 68 -8.48 17.36 1.16
C ALA A 68 -8.59 16.76 -0.24
N ARG A 69 -8.38 17.57 -1.29
CA ARG A 69 -8.35 17.08 -2.69
C ARG A 69 -7.16 16.14 -2.93
N GLN A 70 -5.95 16.52 -2.49
CA GLN A 70 -4.77 15.67 -2.63
C GLN A 70 -4.94 14.31 -1.93
N VAL A 71 -5.45 14.32 -0.69
CA VAL A 71 -5.72 13.07 0.04
C VAL A 71 -6.78 12.22 -0.66
N ALA A 72 -7.79 12.84 -1.29
CA ALA A 72 -8.80 12.10 -2.05
C ALA A 72 -8.19 11.43 -3.30
N GLU A 73 -7.34 12.13 -4.05
CA GLU A 73 -6.64 11.59 -5.22
C GLU A 73 -5.69 10.44 -4.84
N GLU A 74 -4.90 10.60 -3.77
CA GLU A 74 -4.03 9.54 -3.24
C GLU A 74 -4.84 8.32 -2.81
N ARG A 75 -5.97 8.52 -2.12
CA ARG A 75 -6.87 7.43 -1.72
C ARG A 75 -7.42 6.69 -2.93
N ASP A 76 -7.82 7.39 -3.99
CA ASP A 76 -8.37 6.76 -5.19
C ASP A 76 -7.30 5.99 -5.98
N GLY A 77 -6.06 6.50 -6.00
CA GLY A 77 -4.90 5.76 -6.51
C GLY A 77 -4.62 4.48 -5.72
N LEU A 78 -4.65 4.57 -4.38
CA LEU A 78 -4.48 3.40 -3.50
C LEU A 78 -5.63 2.40 -3.66
N ALA A 79 -6.87 2.87 -3.81
CA ALA A 79 -8.03 2.00 -4.04
C ALA A 79 -7.90 1.22 -5.35
N THR A 80 -7.41 1.87 -6.41
CA THR A 80 -7.15 1.24 -7.71
C THR A 80 -6.04 0.18 -7.60
N SER A 81 -4.91 0.53 -6.96
CA SER A 81 -3.82 -0.43 -6.74
C SER A 81 -4.26 -1.63 -5.89
N ASN A 82 -5.06 -1.41 -4.86
CA ASN A 82 -5.58 -2.48 -4.01
C ASN A 82 -6.55 -3.39 -4.77
N ALA A 83 -7.40 -2.85 -5.65
CA ALA A 83 -8.27 -3.65 -6.51
C ALA A 83 -7.46 -4.58 -7.42
N GLN A 84 -6.40 -4.06 -8.05
CA GLN A 84 -5.49 -4.85 -8.87
C GLN A 84 -4.84 -5.99 -8.05
N LEU A 85 -4.32 -5.69 -6.86
CA LEU A 85 -3.70 -6.72 -6.00
C LEU A 85 -4.69 -7.81 -5.56
N VAL A 86 -5.97 -7.46 -5.37
CA VAL A 86 -7.01 -8.44 -5.05
C VAL A 86 -7.25 -9.38 -6.23
N ASP A 87 -7.32 -8.83 -7.44
CA ASP A 87 -7.52 -9.60 -8.68
C ASP A 87 -6.30 -10.49 -8.96
N ASP A 88 -5.09 -9.94 -8.85
CA ASP A 88 -3.83 -10.67 -9.05
C ASP A 88 -3.69 -11.83 -8.05
N ARG A 89 -4.05 -11.59 -6.79
CA ARG A 89 -4.07 -12.63 -5.76
C ARG A 89 -5.10 -13.71 -6.05
N ALA A 90 -6.29 -13.32 -6.51
CA ALA A 90 -7.34 -14.26 -6.87
C ALA A 90 -6.86 -15.17 -8.01
N TRP A 91 -6.27 -14.58 -9.06
CA TRP A 91 -5.71 -15.31 -10.19
C TRP A 91 -4.59 -16.28 -9.75
N MET A 92 -3.64 -15.82 -8.92
CA MET A 92 -2.57 -16.69 -8.40
C MET A 92 -3.11 -17.88 -7.62
N ARG A 93 -4.15 -17.65 -6.81
CA ARG A 93 -4.77 -18.71 -6.00
C ARG A 93 -5.52 -19.73 -6.85
N GLU A 94 -6.20 -19.28 -7.91
CA GLU A 94 -7.05 -20.13 -8.74
C GLU A 94 -6.26 -20.87 -9.83
N PHE A 95 -5.30 -20.19 -10.45
CA PHE A 95 -4.56 -20.68 -11.62
C PHE A 95 -3.06 -20.67 -11.42
N GLY A 96 -2.50 -19.54 -10.95
CA GLY A 96 -1.06 -19.30 -10.97
C GLY A 96 -0.23 -20.38 -10.24
N VAL A 97 -0.59 -20.74 -9.01
CA VAL A 97 0.16 -21.76 -8.25
C VAL A 97 0.14 -23.13 -8.92
N ALA A 98 -1.00 -23.55 -9.46
CA ALA A 98 -1.12 -24.82 -10.14
C ALA A 98 -0.30 -24.85 -11.42
N ASN A 99 -0.35 -23.77 -12.21
CA ASN A 99 0.42 -23.66 -13.44
C ASN A 99 1.94 -23.58 -13.19
N VAL A 100 2.39 -22.84 -12.16
CA VAL A 100 3.79 -22.85 -11.71
C VAL A 100 4.24 -24.27 -11.37
N ALA A 101 3.46 -24.99 -10.57
CA ALA A 101 3.79 -26.36 -10.18
C ALA A 101 3.87 -27.29 -11.40
N ASN A 102 2.90 -27.21 -12.31
CA ASN A 102 2.88 -28.02 -13.54
C ASN A 102 4.09 -27.70 -14.42
N ALA A 103 4.42 -26.42 -14.64
CA ALA A 103 5.60 -26.03 -15.43
C ALA A 103 6.91 -26.60 -14.88
N ILE A 104 7.03 -26.72 -13.54
CA ILE A 104 8.19 -27.33 -12.88
C ILE A 104 8.16 -28.86 -13.03
N LEU A 105 7.01 -29.49 -12.78
CA LEU A 105 6.87 -30.95 -12.81
C LEU A 105 7.02 -31.49 -14.23
N ASP A 106 6.43 -30.81 -15.21
CA ASP A 106 6.42 -31.18 -16.62
C ASP A 106 7.64 -30.66 -17.38
N ALA A 107 8.56 -29.96 -16.71
CA ALA A 107 9.83 -29.55 -17.31
C ALA A 107 10.52 -30.79 -17.91
N PRO A 108 10.96 -30.72 -19.19
CA PRO A 108 11.53 -31.87 -19.87
C PRO A 108 12.77 -32.41 -19.15
N GLU A 109 13.54 -31.54 -18.50
CA GLU A 109 14.70 -31.91 -17.69
C GLU A 109 14.28 -32.74 -16.47
N ASN A 110 13.20 -32.34 -15.77
CA ASN A 110 12.68 -33.08 -14.62
C ASN A 110 12.12 -34.43 -15.05
N THR A 111 11.30 -34.46 -16.11
CA THR A 111 10.73 -35.69 -16.68
C THR A 111 11.84 -36.68 -17.07
N THR A 112 12.87 -36.20 -17.78
CA THR A 112 14.01 -37.03 -18.20
C THR A 112 14.79 -37.57 -17.01
N ALA A 113 15.06 -36.72 -16.03
CA ALA A 113 15.82 -37.11 -14.86
C ALA A 113 15.06 -38.13 -13.99
N VAL A 114 13.76 -37.95 -13.78
CA VAL A 114 12.91 -38.90 -13.04
C VAL A 114 12.87 -40.26 -13.74
N VAL A 115 12.68 -40.29 -15.07
CA VAL A 115 12.70 -41.54 -15.85
C VAL A 115 14.04 -42.26 -15.68
N ASN A 116 15.15 -41.53 -15.78
CA ASN A 116 16.49 -42.10 -15.61
C ASN A 116 16.70 -42.66 -14.19
N VAL A 117 16.28 -41.93 -13.14
CA VAL A 117 16.33 -42.42 -11.76
C VAL A 117 15.52 -43.72 -11.61
N ILE A 118 14.30 -43.76 -12.15
CA ILE A 118 13.43 -44.94 -12.08
C ILE A 118 14.08 -46.15 -12.76
N ASP A 119 14.63 -45.97 -13.96
CA ASP A 119 15.24 -47.06 -14.72
C ASP A 119 16.51 -47.58 -14.04
N ARG A 120 17.37 -46.70 -13.53
CA ARG A 120 18.56 -47.12 -12.78
C ARG A 120 18.22 -47.78 -11.44
N THR A 121 17.14 -47.36 -10.78
CA THR A 121 16.63 -48.02 -9.57
C THR A 121 16.18 -49.45 -9.88
N ARG A 122 15.46 -49.65 -11.00
CA ARG A 122 15.01 -50.97 -11.44
C ARG A 122 16.18 -51.89 -11.78
N GLU A 123 17.18 -51.37 -12.48
CA GLU A 123 18.41 -52.10 -12.80
C GLU A 123 19.18 -52.52 -11.53
N ALA A 124 19.36 -51.59 -10.58
CA ALA A 124 19.99 -51.88 -9.28
C ALA A 124 19.21 -52.93 -8.48
N GLY A 125 17.88 -52.77 -8.37
CA GLY A 125 17.03 -53.74 -7.70
C GLY A 125 17.05 -55.12 -8.35
N PHE A 126 17.04 -55.19 -9.69
CA PHE A 126 17.15 -56.45 -10.42
C PHE A 126 18.49 -57.14 -10.13
N LYS A 127 19.60 -56.41 -10.19
CA LYS A 127 20.93 -56.97 -9.94
C LYS A 127 21.08 -57.44 -8.49
N ALA A 128 20.62 -56.64 -7.53
CA ALA A 128 20.61 -57.01 -6.12
C ALA A 128 19.80 -58.29 -5.86
N GLY A 129 18.59 -58.37 -6.42
CA GLY A 129 17.73 -59.56 -6.32
C GLY A 129 18.34 -60.81 -6.97
N TYR A 130 18.94 -60.66 -8.16
CA TYR A 130 19.63 -61.77 -8.83
C TYR A 130 20.80 -62.30 -8.00
N ASN A 131 21.61 -61.40 -7.43
CA ASN A 131 22.72 -61.75 -6.56
C ASN A 131 22.25 -62.44 -5.28
N GLU A 132 21.12 -62.02 -4.72
CA GLU A 132 20.53 -62.65 -3.53
C GLU A 132 20.03 -64.07 -3.85
N CYS A 133 19.36 -64.27 -4.97
CA CYS A 133 18.97 -65.61 -5.45
C CYS A 133 20.20 -66.52 -5.68
N LEU A 134 21.27 -65.99 -6.28
CA LEU A 134 22.52 -66.72 -6.45
C LEU A 134 23.09 -67.19 -5.11
N LYS A 135 23.05 -66.37 -4.05
CA LYS A 135 23.51 -66.77 -2.71
C LYS A 135 22.73 -67.99 -2.21
N TYR A 136 21.40 -67.96 -2.29
CA TYR A 136 20.56 -69.07 -1.83
C TYR A 136 20.77 -70.35 -2.66
N VAL A 137 20.79 -70.24 -3.99
CA VAL A 137 21.01 -71.40 -4.87
C VAL A 137 22.39 -72.02 -4.63
N ASN A 138 23.42 -71.20 -4.46
CA ASN A 138 24.78 -71.67 -4.19
C ASN A 138 24.96 -72.29 -2.80
N ALA A 139 24.11 -71.93 -1.83
CA ALA A 139 24.11 -72.57 -0.52
C ALA A 139 23.56 -74.00 -0.59
N LEU A 140 22.63 -74.27 -1.50
CA LEU A 140 21.95 -75.57 -1.64
C LEU A 140 22.56 -76.47 -2.72
N SER A 141 23.28 -75.90 -3.70
CA SER A 141 23.83 -76.65 -4.83
C SER A 141 25.31 -77.04 -4.63
N LEU A 142 25.64 -78.27 -5.03
CA LEU A 142 27.03 -78.74 -5.16
C LEU A 142 27.78 -78.00 -6.29
N LYS A 143 27.06 -77.48 -7.29
CA LYS A 143 27.63 -76.66 -8.37
C LYS A 143 27.51 -75.19 -8.01
N LYS A 144 28.60 -74.42 -8.16
CA LYS A 144 28.57 -72.97 -7.97
C LYS A 144 28.15 -72.27 -9.26
N PHE A 145 27.17 -71.40 -9.13
CA PHE A 145 26.65 -70.50 -10.15
C PHE A 145 27.20 -69.10 -9.92
N THR A 146 27.49 -68.39 -11.01
CA THR A 146 28.00 -67.02 -11.04
C THR A 146 26.95 -66.09 -11.66
N ASP A 147 27.23 -64.79 -11.70
CA ASP A 147 26.39 -63.78 -12.36
C ASP A 147 26.51 -63.77 -13.89
N GLU A 148 27.18 -64.77 -14.49
CA GLU A 148 27.44 -64.85 -15.93
C GLU A 148 26.18 -64.78 -16.80
N ARG A 149 25.04 -65.24 -16.28
CA ARG A 149 23.74 -65.21 -16.97
C ARG A 149 22.88 -64.01 -16.61
N CYS A 150 23.36 -63.09 -15.78
CA CYS A 150 22.66 -61.87 -15.46
C CYS A 150 22.69 -60.90 -16.65
N ALA A 151 21.54 -60.32 -17.00
CA ALA A 151 21.45 -59.31 -18.05
C ALA A 151 22.30 -58.05 -17.73
N LEU A 152 22.59 -57.80 -16.45
CA LEU A 152 23.38 -56.68 -15.95
C LEU A 152 24.78 -57.10 -15.45
N ARG A 153 25.30 -58.21 -16.00
CA ARG A 153 26.63 -58.72 -15.69
C ARG A 153 27.70 -57.63 -15.92
N GLY A 154 28.60 -57.46 -14.94
CA GLY A 154 29.71 -56.49 -15.03
C GLY A 154 29.33 -55.01 -14.92
N ILE A 155 28.03 -54.67 -14.84
CA ILE A 155 27.56 -53.29 -14.68
C ILE A 155 27.48 -52.94 -13.19
N ASP A 156 28.13 -51.86 -12.74
CA ASP A 156 27.94 -51.37 -11.37
C ASP A 156 26.64 -50.55 -11.27
N THR A 157 25.53 -51.27 -11.08
CA THR A 157 24.18 -50.68 -11.03
C THR A 157 23.99 -49.77 -9.81
N ASP A 158 24.65 -50.07 -8.70
CA ASP A 158 24.51 -49.31 -7.45
C ASP A 158 25.26 -47.98 -7.54
N ALA A 159 26.48 -47.99 -8.08
CA ALA A 159 27.22 -46.76 -8.37
C ALA A 159 26.49 -45.91 -9.42
N THR A 160 25.94 -46.54 -10.46
CA THR A 160 25.18 -45.83 -11.50
C THR A 160 23.91 -45.20 -10.94
N PHE A 161 23.14 -45.92 -10.11
CA PHE A 161 21.96 -45.38 -9.44
C PHE A 161 22.31 -44.22 -8.50
N THR A 162 23.40 -44.34 -7.74
CA THR A 162 23.89 -43.26 -6.86
C THR A 162 24.23 -42.01 -7.66
N THR A 163 24.98 -42.17 -8.77
CA THR A 163 25.37 -41.07 -9.66
C THR A 163 24.15 -40.35 -10.25
N VAL A 164 23.17 -41.11 -10.75
CA VAL A 164 21.95 -40.51 -11.34
C VAL A 164 21.08 -39.85 -10.27
N THR A 165 21.04 -40.39 -9.06
CA THR A 165 20.33 -39.77 -7.93
C THR A 165 20.98 -38.46 -7.51
N GLU A 166 22.31 -38.39 -7.50
CA GLU A 166 23.04 -37.14 -7.24
C GLU A 166 22.81 -36.12 -8.36
N ALA A 167 22.78 -36.55 -9.62
CA ALA A 167 22.43 -35.66 -10.74
C ALA A 167 21.01 -35.11 -10.61
N TYR A 168 20.03 -35.92 -10.22
CA TYR A 168 18.65 -35.48 -9.99
C TYR A 168 18.54 -34.47 -8.85
N LYS A 169 19.25 -34.69 -7.73
CA LYS A 169 19.27 -33.75 -6.59
C LYS A 169 19.84 -32.38 -6.94
N ASN A 170 20.75 -32.33 -7.91
CA ASN A 170 21.40 -31.11 -8.38
C ASN A 170 20.82 -30.61 -9.71
N LEU A 171 19.60 -31.05 -10.07
CA LEU A 171 18.98 -30.70 -11.33
C LEU A 171 18.66 -29.20 -11.38
N ILE A 172 19.09 -28.55 -12.47
CA ILE A 172 18.76 -27.16 -12.76
C ILE A 172 17.57 -27.16 -13.72
N LEU A 173 16.51 -26.44 -13.35
CA LEU A 173 15.30 -26.29 -14.16
C LEU A 173 15.25 -24.87 -14.74
N PRO A 174 15.46 -24.69 -16.05
CA PRO A 174 15.37 -23.37 -16.69
C PRO A 174 13.99 -22.71 -16.52
N ALA A 175 12.93 -23.51 -16.45
CA ALA A 175 11.58 -23.02 -16.18
C ALA A 175 11.48 -22.32 -14.82
N LEU A 176 12.18 -22.81 -13.79
CA LEU A 176 12.18 -22.19 -12.47
C LEU A 176 12.81 -20.79 -12.50
N ALA A 177 13.91 -20.61 -13.24
CA ALA A 177 14.56 -19.30 -13.38
C ALA A 177 13.65 -18.28 -14.07
N GLN A 178 12.95 -18.69 -15.13
CA GLN A 178 11.99 -17.83 -15.85
C GLN A 178 10.78 -17.46 -15.00
N ILE A 179 10.25 -18.40 -14.21
CA ILE A 179 9.15 -18.14 -13.27
C ILE A 179 9.58 -17.12 -12.22
N VAL A 180 10.79 -17.24 -11.67
CA VAL A 180 11.31 -16.27 -10.70
C VAL A 180 11.44 -14.88 -11.33
N GLU A 181 11.96 -14.78 -12.56
CA GLU A 181 12.06 -13.52 -13.29
C GLU A 181 10.67 -12.88 -13.55
N CYS A 182 9.65 -13.69 -13.81
CA CYS A 182 8.27 -13.18 -13.93
C CYS A 182 7.76 -12.62 -12.60
N LEU A 183 8.03 -13.30 -11.48
CA LEU A 183 7.55 -12.92 -10.15
C LEU A 183 8.21 -11.65 -9.58
N GLU A 184 9.36 -11.23 -10.10
CA GLU A 184 10.03 -10.00 -9.67
C GLU A 184 9.44 -8.72 -10.29
N ALA A 185 8.58 -8.84 -11.30
CA ALA A 185 7.99 -7.71 -11.99
C ALA A 185 6.67 -7.23 -11.35
N ASP A 186 6.35 -5.94 -11.50
CA ASP A 186 5.08 -5.39 -11.02
C ASP A 186 3.87 -6.01 -11.75
N ASP A 187 4.05 -6.40 -13.02
CA ASP A 187 3.07 -7.05 -13.90
C ASP A 187 3.21 -8.59 -13.89
N TYR A 188 3.61 -9.18 -12.76
CA TYR A 188 3.95 -10.60 -12.69
C TYR A 188 2.83 -11.54 -13.16
N VAL A 189 1.56 -11.20 -12.92
CA VAL A 189 0.41 -12.02 -13.36
C VAL A 189 0.33 -12.08 -14.87
N ASP A 190 0.50 -10.96 -15.57
CA ASP A 190 0.47 -10.90 -17.03
C ASP A 190 1.63 -11.70 -17.64
N ARG A 191 2.81 -11.59 -17.05
CA ARG A 191 3.99 -12.36 -17.47
C ARG A 191 3.81 -13.85 -17.27
N LEU A 192 3.30 -14.27 -16.11
CA LEU A 192 2.99 -15.66 -15.84
C LEU A 192 1.90 -16.19 -16.77
N CYS A 193 0.85 -15.40 -17.04
CA CYS A 193 -0.17 -15.74 -18.03
C CYS A 193 0.42 -15.99 -19.43
N ALA A 194 1.42 -15.20 -19.84
CA ALA A 194 2.07 -15.36 -21.14
C ALA A 194 3.09 -16.52 -21.17
N PHE A 195 3.59 -16.91 -20.00
CA PHE A 195 4.56 -17.99 -19.85
C PHE A 195 3.93 -19.38 -19.92
N PHE A 196 2.74 -19.56 -19.33
CA PHE A 196 2.00 -20.82 -19.32
C PHE A 196 1.22 -21.07 -20.61
#